data_AF-A0A2I1P7U7-F1
#
_entry.id   AF-A0A2I1P7U7-F1
#
_cell.length_a   1.000
_cell.length_b   1.000
_cell.length_c   1.000
_cell.angle_alpha   90.00
_cell.angle_beta   90.00
_cell.angle_gamma   90.00
#
_symmetry.space_group_name_H-M   'P 1'
#
loop_
_entity.id
_entity.type
_entity.pdbx_description
1 polymer ?
#
loop_
_entity_poly.entity_id
_entity_poly.type
_entity_poly.pdbx_seq_one_letter_code
_entity_poly.pdbx_strand_id
1 'polypeptide(L)'
;PANTNAAIVAAHAEGLDPRRVTALTRLDHNRGLAQVADKLGVAVRDLENMTVWGNHSASQFPDVAELTLNGEKVADKLDAAWVNDEFIPRVAKRGAEIIEVRGRSSAASAASAAL
;
A
#
# COMPACT_ATOMS: atom_id res chain seq x y z
N PRO A 1 -12.62 6.88 -5.84
CA PRO A 1 -11.31 6.78 -6.53
C PRO A 1 -10.39 7.94 -6.11
N ALA A 2 -9.46 7.70 -5.17
CA ALA A 2 -8.70 8.78 -4.53
C ALA A 2 -7.83 9.56 -5.54
N ASN A 3 -7.10 8.87 -6.41
CA ASN A 3 -6.18 9.47 -7.38
C ASN A 3 -6.91 10.40 -8.37
N THR A 4 -8.01 9.95 -8.96
CA THR A 4 -8.80 10.77 -9.90
C THR A 4 -9.46 11.96 -9.20
N ASN A 5 -9.97 11.79 -7.97
CA ASN A 5 -10.53 12.91 -7.21
C ASN A 5 -9.47 13.97 -6.91
N ALA A 6 -8.25 13.56 -6.54
CA ALA A 6 -7.12 14.47 -6.35
C ALA A 6 -6.74 15.21 -7.64
N ALA A 7 -6.73 14.50 -8.79
CA ALA A 7 -6.47 15.12 -10.09
C ALA A 7 -7.53 16.17 -10.47
N ILE A 8 -8.81 15.90 -10.19
CA ILE A 8 -9.90 16.87 -10.40
C ILE A 8 -9.69 18.12 -9.54
N VAL A 9 -9.33 17.97 -8.26
CA VAL A 9 -9.02 19.10 -7.37
C VAL A 9 -7.85 19.90 -7.90
N ALA A 10 -6.75 19.25 -8.27
CA ALA A 10 -5.56 19.93 -8.79
C ALA A 10 -5.84 20.71 -10.08
N ALA A 11 -6.73 20.21 -10.95
CA ALA A 11 -7.10 20.88 -12.20
C ALA A 11 -8.00 22.11 -12.01
N HIS A 12 -8.70 22.23 -10.88
CA HIS A 12 -9.66 23.31 -10.63
C HIS A 12 -9.25 24.25 -9.48
N ALA A 13 -8.11 24.01 -8.84
CA ALA A 13 -7.59 24.85 -7.76
C ALA A 13 -6.65 25.93 -8.31
N GLU A 14 -7.21 27.00 -8.89
CA GLU A 14 -6.42 28.12 -9.41
C GLU A 14 -5.47 28.72 -8.34
N GLY A 15 -4.21 28.94 -8.71
CA GLY A 15 -3.19 29.49 -7.82
C GLY A 15 -2.59 28.51 -6.80
N LEU A 16 -3.07 27.25 -6.74
CA LEU A 16 -2.46 26.20 -5.91
C LEU A 16 -1.40 25.43 -6.71
N ASP A 17 -0.21 25.23 -6.13
CA ASP A 17 0.79 24.29 -6.69
C ASP A 17 0.19 22.86 -6.69
N PRO A 18 0.00 22.20 -7.85
CA PRO A 18 -0.60 20.87 -7.95
C PRO A 18 0.09 19.82 -7.07
N ARG A 19 1.39 19.98 -6.77
CA ARG A 19 2.14 19.06 -5.91
C ARG A 19 1.68 19.08 -4.44
N ARG A 20 0.87 20.06 -4.05
CA ARG A 20 0.21 20.12 -2.73
C ARG A 20 -1.06 19.29 -2.66
N VAL A 21 -1.52 18.73 -3.78
CA VAL A 21 -2.68 17.85 -3.85
C VAL A 21 -2.18 16.41 -4.01
N THR A 22 -2.46 15.58 -3.01
CA THR A 22 -2.01 14.19 -2.97
C THR A 22 -3.19 13.23 -2.82
N ALA A 23 -3.03 11.99 -3.27
CA ALA A 23 -3.96 10.90 -3.03
C ALA A 23 -3.36 9.86 -2.08
N LEU A 24 -4.20 9.25 -1.24
CA LEU A 24 -3.76 8.32 -0.21
C LEU A 24 -3.58 6.89 -0.77
N THR A 25 -2.34 6.43 -0.89
CA THR A 25 -1.97 5.01 -1.07
C THR A 25 -1.28 4.44 0.17
N ARG A 26 -1.16 5.23 1.25
CA ARG A 26 -0.47 4.85 2.48
C ARG A 26 -1.06 3.62 3.17
N LEU A 27 -2.38 3.43 3.08
CA LEU A 27 -3.01 2.23 3.64
C LEU A 27 -2.57 0.96 2.90
N ASP A 28 -2.43 1.02 1.59
CA ASP A 28 -1.95 -0.11 0.79
C ASP A 28 -0.48 -0.40 1.08
N HIS A 29 0.33 0.65 1.19
CA HIS A 29 1.72 0.54 1.64
C HIS A 29 1.81 -0.14 3.02
N ASN A 30 1.02 0.29 4.00
CA ASN A 30 1.00 -0.31 5.33
C ASN A 30 0.54 -1.78 5.30
N ARG A 31 -0.42 -2.12 4.42
CA ARG A 31 -0.86 -3.51 4.20
C ARG A 31 0.26 -4.37 3.60
N GLY A 32 0.98 -3.84 2.62
CA GLY A 32 2.14 -4.52 2.04
C GLY A 32 3.21 -4.81 3.09
N LEU A 33 3.59 -3.80 3.88
CA LEU A 33 4.55 -3.96 4.97
C LEU A 33 4.12 -5.06 5.95
N ALA A 34 2.84 -5.05 6.35
CA ALA A 34 2.31 -6.06 7.26
C ALA A 34 2.37 -7.49 6.68
N GLN A 35 2.09 -7.67 5.39
CA GLN A 35 2.16 -8.99 4.73
C GLN A 35 3.61 -9.50 4.66
N VAL A 36 4.57 -8.64 4.30
CA VAL A 36 5.99 -9.06 4.25
C VAL A 36 6.54 -9.34 5.65
N ALA A 37 6.19 -8.51 6.63
CA ALA A 37 6.59 -8.73 8.02
C ALA A 37 6.09 -10.08 8.56
N ASP A 38 4.83 -10.42 8.28
CA ASP A 38 4.23 -11.71 8.64
C ASP A 38 4.92 -12.87 7.91
N LYS A 39 5.19 -12.73 6.61
CA LYS A 39 5.89 -13.74 5.80
C LYS A 39 7.29 -14.06 6.30
N LEU A 40 8.03 -13.04 6.73
CA LEU A 40 9.42 -13.16 7.19
C LEU A 40 9.55 -13.39 8.70
N GLY A 41 8.47 -13.25 9.47
CA GLY A 41 8.50 -13.36 10.94
C GLY A 41 9.28 -12.23 11.62
N VAL A 42 9.22 -11.01 11.07
CA VAL A 42 9.97 -9.83 11.55
C VAL A 42 9.03 -8.71 11.98
N ALA A 43 9.56 -7.71 12.70
CA ALA A 43 8.76 -6.53 13.03
C ALA A 43 8.59 -5.61 11.83
N VAL A 44 7.40 -5.05 11.64
CA VAL A 44 7.10 -4.10 10.55
C VAL A 44 8.05 -2.90 10.55
N ARG A 45 8.47 -2.43 11.73
CA ARG A 45 9.36 -1.28 11.89
C ARG A 45 10.78 -1.52 11.36
N ASP A 46 11.17 -2.79 11.18
CA ASP A 46 12.50 -3.16 10.71
C ASP A 46 12.55 -3.22 9.17
N LEU A 47 11.39 -3.03 8.51
CA LEU A 47 11.24 -2.98 7.05
C LEU A 47 11.24 -1.53 6.55
N GLU A 48 12.04 -1.25 5.53
CA GLU A 48 12.17 0.08 4.92
C GLU A 48 12.07 0.01 3.39
N ASN A 49 11.77 1.14 2.73
CA ASN A 49 11.68 1.27 1.27
C ASN A 49 10.56 0.48 0.58
N MET A 50 9.46 0.18 1.28
CA MET A 50 8.24 -0.34 0.65
C MET A 50 7.64 0.70 -0.30
N THR A 51 7.28 0.29 -1.52
CA THR A 51 6.66 1.17 -2.51
C THR A 51 5.38 0.54 -3.06
N VAL A 52 4.34 1.36 -3.24
CA VAL A 52 3.12 0.95 -3.96
C VAL A 52 2.93 1.92 -5.13
N TRP A 53 3.04 1.38 -6.34
CA TRP A 53 2.93 2.16 -7.57
C TRP A 53 1.49 2.19 -8.10
N GLY A 54 1.16 3.29 -8.78
CA GLY A 54 -0.07 3.42 -9.56
C GLY A 54 -1.27 3.97 -8.79
N ASN A 55 -2.42 3.33 -8.99
CA ASN A 55 -3.72 3.81 -8.53
C ASN A 55 -4.12 3.14 -7.20
N HIS A 56 -4.85 3.85 -6.33
CA HIS A 56 -5.53 3.22 -5.18
C HIS A 56 -6.74 2.40 -5.69
N SER A 57 -6.44 1.19 -6.18
CA SER A 57 -7.41 0.26 -6.78
C SER A 57 -6.87 -1.17 -6.78
N ALA A 58 -7.61 -2.11 -7.37
CA ALA A 58 -7.12 -3.47 -7.59
C ALA A 58 -5.96 -3.58 -8.61
N SER A 59 -5.66 -2.51 -9.36
CA SER A 59 -4.55 -2.45 -10.31
C SER A 59 -3.28 -1.81 -9.73
N GLN A 60 -3.24 -1.60 -8.41
CA GLN A 60 -2.03 -1.16 -7.70
C GLN A 60 -0.89 -2.17 -7.86
N PHE A 61 0.36 -1.71 -7.78
CA PHE A 61 1.53 -2.58 -7.79
C PHE A 61 2.36 -2.39 -6.51
N PRO A 62 2.15 -3.23 -5.48
CA PRO A 62 3.01 -3.25 -4.31
C PRO A 62 4.33 -3.95 -4.67
N ASP A 63 5.42 -3.21 -4.52
CA ASP A 63 6.74 -3.56 -5.02
C ASP A 63 7.71 -3.78 -3.85
N VAL A 64 8.41 -4.91 -3.90
CA VAL A 64 9.36 -5.36 -2.88
C VAL A 64 10.81 -5.36 -3.38
N ALA A 65 11.08 -4.91 -4.61
CA ALA A 65 12.41 -4.95 -5.22
C ALA A 65 13.46 -4.13 -4.46
N GLU A 66 13.04 -2.99 -3.89
CA GLU A 66 13.89 -2.11 -3.08
C GLU A 66 13.61 -2.23 -1.57
N LEU A 67 12.69 -3.11 -1.15
CA LEU A 67 12.38 -3.32 0.25
C LEU A 67 13.61 -3.88 0.97
N THR A 68 13.91 -3.31 2.13
CA THR A 68 15.04 -3.74 2.97
C THR A 68 14.57 -4.14 4.37
N LEU A 69 15.32 -5.03 5.00
CA LEU A 69 15.21 -5.44 6.40
C LEU A 69 16.56 -5.17 7.06
N ASN A 70 16.60 -4.25 8.02
CA ASN A 70 17.86 -3.83 8.66
C ASN A 70 18.95 -3.42 7.65
N GLY A 71 18.56 -2.72 6.58
CA GLY A 71 19.47 -2.26 5.52
C GLY A 71 19.83 -3.29 4.45
N GLU A 72 19.40 -4.55 4.57
CA GLU A 72 19.60 -5.59 3.56
C GLU A 72 18.37 -5.78 2.68
N LYS A 73 18.54 -5.88 1.36
CA LYS A 73 17.42 -6.20 0.45
C LYS A 73 16.77 -7.53 0.84
N VAL A 74 15.44 -7.55 0.84
CA VAL A 74 14.66 -8.78 1.12
C VAL A 74 14.04 -9.43 -0.10
N ALA A 75 14.17 -8.82 -1.29
CA ALA A 75 13.62 -9.38 -2.52
C ALA A 75 14.07 -10.84 -2.74
N ASP A 76 15.35 -11.15 -2.53
CA ASP A 76 15.90 -12.51 -2.67
C ASP A 76 15.44 -13.48 -1.58
N LYS A 77 14.88 -12.97 -0.48
CA LYS A 77 14.31 -13.76 0.64
C LYS A 77 12.83 -14.09 0.40
N LEU A 78 12.22 -13.55 -0.65
CA LEU A 78 10.82 -13.75 -1.00
C LEU A 78 10.73 -14.59 -2.27
N ASP A 79 9.97 -15.69 -2.20
CA ASP A 79 9.71 -16.54 -3.36
C ASP A 79 8.91 -15.76 -4.43
N ALA A 80 9.35 -15.85 -5.69
CA ALA A 80 8.73 -15.10 -6.78
C ALA A 80 7.28 -15.50 -7.06
N ALA A 81 6.92 -16.78 -6.87
CA ALA A 81 5.53 -17.21 -7.02
C ALA A 81 4.69 -16.65 -5.87
N TRP A 82 5.20 -16.68 -4.63
CA TRP A 82 4.53 -16.04 -3.50
C TRP A 82 4.28 -14.54 -3.74
N VAL A 83 5.27 -13.81 -4.28
CA VAL A 83 5.11 -12.38 -4.59
C VAL A 83 3.98 -12.15 -5.60
N ASN A 84 3.99 -12.90 -6.71
CA ASN A 84 3.06 -12.69 -7.83
C ASN A 84 1.65 -13.24 -7.56
N ASP A 85 1.55 -14.42 -6.97
CA ASP A 85 0.30 -15.18 -6.88
C ASP A 85 -0.42 -14.98 -5.54
N GLU A 86 0.31 -14.56 -4.48
CA GLU A 86 -0.26 -14.36 -3.15
C GLU A 86 -0.17 -12.91 -2.68
N PHE A 87 1.03 -12.33 -2.61
CA PHE A 87 1.26 -11.01 -2.02
C PHE A 87 0.54 -9.89 -2.76
N ILE A 88 0.81 -9.72 -4.07
CA ILE A 88 0.20 -8.67 -4.88
C ILE A 88 -1.35 -8.77 -4.85
N PRO A 89 -1.97 -9.93 -5.14
CA PRO A 89 -3.41 -10.06 -5.10
C PRO A 89 -4.02 -9.81 -3.71
N ARG A 90 -3.35 -10.27 -2.64
CA ARG A 90 -3.84 -10.13 -1.27
C ARG A 90 -3.81 -8.68 -0.80
N VAL A 91 -2.75 -7.93 -1.10
CA VAL A 91 -2.69 -6.49 -0.79
C VAL A 91 -3.81 -5.74 -1.52
N ALA A 92 -3.99 -6.00 -2.82
CA ALA A 92 -5.04 -5.39 -3.64
C ALA A 92 -6.47 -5.71 -3.14
N LYS A 93 -6.70 -6.93 -2.65
CA LYS A 93 -8.01 -7.41 -2.18
C LYS A 93 -8.25 -7.21 -0.68
N ARG A 94 -7.26 -6.73 0.08
CA ARG A 94 -7.34 -6.63 1.55
C ARG A 94 -8.53 -5.82 2.05
N GLY A 95 -8.95 -4.80 1.31
CA GLY A 95 -10.15 -4.02 1.65
C GLY A 95 -11.42 -4.88 1.67
N ALA A 96 -11.58 -5.77 0.67
CA ALA A 96 -12.69 -6.70 0.58
C ALA A 96 -12.64 -7.76 1.68
N GLU A 97 -11.46 -8.34 1.96
CA GLU A 97 -11.27 -9.31 3.04
C GLU A 97 -11.70 -8.73 4.41
N ILE A 98 -11.39 -7.47 4.68
CA ILE A 98 -11.80 -6.82 5.93
C ILE A 98 -13.33 -6.66 6.02
N ILE A 99 -13.98 -6.32 4.90
CA ILE A 99 -15.44 -6.21 4.85
C ILE A 99 -16.08 -7.59 5.07
N GLU A 100 -15.56 -8.63 4.43
CA GLU A 100 -16.05 -9.99 4.56
C GLU A 100 -16.00 -10.47 6.02
N VAL A 101 -14.87 -10.24 6.71
CA VAL A 101 -14.69 -10.71 8.09
C VAL A 101 -15.41 -9.84 9.12
N ARG A 102 -15.48 -8.52 8.92
CA ARG A 102 -16.05 -7.59 9.93
C ARG A 102 -17.47 -7.14 9.64
N GLY A 103 -18.01 -7.40 8.44
CA GLY A 103 -19.27 -6.83 7.94
C GLY A 103 -19.22 -5.31 7.70
N ARG A 104 -18.03 -4.68 7.78
CA ARG A 104 -17.84 -3.23 7.66
C ARG A 104 -16.45 -2.87 7.19
N SER A 105 -16.31 -1.67 6.64
CA SER A 105 -15.06 -1.17 6.08
C SER A 105 -13.93 -1.00 7.10
N SER A 106 -12.71 -0.85 6.59
CA SER A 106 -11.46 -0.66 7.34
C SER A 106 -11.28 0.77 7.86
N ALA A 107 -12.33 1.37 8.43
CA ALA A 107 -12.34 2.77 8.83
C ALA A 107 -11.17 3.18 9.75
N ALA A 108 -10.86 2.39 10.78
CA ALA A 108 -9.80 2.71 11.74
C ALA A 108 -8.40 2.69 11.11
N SER A 109 -8.09 1.67 10.30
CA SER A 109 -6.77 1.60 9.65
C SER A 109 -6.65 2.61 8.50
N ALA A 110 -7.75 2.95 7.82
CA ALA A 110 -7.77 4.04 6.86
C ALA A 110 -7.48 5.39 7.53
N ALA A 111 -8.10 5.68 8.68
CA ALA A 111 -7.81 6.89 9.46
C ALA A 111 -6.34 6.91 9.92
N SER A 112 -5.83 5.80 10.44
CA SER A 112 -4.42 5.67 10.84
C SER A 112 -3.43 5.85 9.68
N ALA A 113 -3.84 5.60 8.44
CA ALA A 113 -2.97 5.83 7.29
C ALA A 113 -2.97 7.29 6.82
N ALA A 114 -4.01 8.05 7.17
CA ALA A 114 -4.19 9.45 6.76
C ALA A 114 -3.60 10.46 7.76
N LEU A 115 -3.44 10.04 9.02
CA LEU A 115 -2.85 10.82 10.11
C LEU A 115 -1.33 10.61 10.18
#